data_AF-A0A3N9UZ56-F1
#
_entry.id   AF-A0A3N9UZ56-F1
#
_cell.length_a   1.000
_cell.length_b   1.000
_cell.length_c   1.000
_cell.angle_alpha   90.00
_cell.angle_beta   90.00
_cell.angle_gamma   90.00
#
_symmetry.space_group_name_H-M   'P 1'
#
loop_
_entity.id
_entity.type
_entity.pdbx_description
1 polymer ?
#
loop_
_entity_poly.entity_id
_entity_poly.type
_entity_poly.pdbx_seq_one_letter_code
_entity_poly.pdbx_strand_id
1 'polypeptide(L)'
;MKTIIIALVALTLAFIPMAAAFGCTGDLFQIKNLLSTNDASFVQDLQTVLGSYRYTENYSAGTFDCMDTTMIAMRVLQDYGFYPSILGRIALKKWPGESHTWLAVPDGKGHFAFIETTAFASGVPCLGVVVSAEEGKDYASGNVFLNPMQTYLCFGYSEERFLKDLHKVEKIAPGQIVLNRDQPKENEWVYN
;
A
#
# COMPACT_ATOMS: atom_id res chain seq x y z
N MET A 1 12.85 62.38 24.80
CA MET A 1 12.83 61.89 23.40
C MET A 1 14.12 61.11 23.17
N LYS A 2 14.04 59.78 23.10
CA LYS A 2 14.22 58.97 21.86
C LYS A 2 15.71 58.85 21.49
N THR A 3 16.38 57.70 21.41
CA THR A 3 15.94 56.31 21.14
C THR A 3 17.08 55.34 21.52
N ILE A 4 16.77 54.23 22.17
CA ILE A 4 17.67 53.08 22.33
C ILE A 4 17.57 52.24 21.05
N ILE A 5 18.68 52.04 20.35
CA ILE A 5 18.75 51.14 19.19
C ILE A 5 18.93 49.72 19.72
N ILE A 6 17.87 48.92 19.69
CA ILE A 6 17.93 47.48 19.92
C ILE A 6 18.36 46.84 18.60
N ALA A 7 19.58 46.33 18.56
CA ALA A 7 20.04 45.49 17.45
C ALA A 7 19.32 44.14 17.52
N LEU A 8 18.40 43.92 16.59
CA LEU A 8 17.70 42.65 16.42
C LEU A 8 18.68 41.64 15.81
N VAL A 9 19.20 40.72 16.63
CA VAL A 9 19.94 39.55 16.12
C VAL A 9 18.91 38.62 15.49
N ALA A 10 18.74 38.71 14.17
CA ALA A 10 18.03 37.72 13.39
C ALA A 10 18.86 36.44 13.38
N LEU A 11 18.57 35.53 14.31
CA LEU A 11 19.05 34.16 14.25
C LEU A 11 18.31 33.49 13.08
N THR A 12 18.83 33.64 11.87
CA THR A 12 18.41 32.79 10.75
C THR A 12 18.86 31.38 11.07
N LEU A 13 17.96 30.60 11.67
CA LEU A 13 17.98 29.16 11.54
C LEU A 13 17.94 28.88 10.04
N ALA A 14 19.11 28.68 9.46
CA ALA A 14 19.22 28.04 8.18
C ALA A 14 18.52 26.69 8.35
N PHE A 15 17.29 26.61 7.83
CA PHE A 15 16.72 25.33 7.48
C PHE A 15 17.70 24.71 6.50
N ILE A 16 18.57 23.85 7.03
CA ILE A 16 19.23 22.83 6.23
C ILE A 16 18.05 22.16 5.52
N PRO A 17 17.95 22.21 4.18
CA PRO A 17 17.04 21.32 3.52
C PRO A 17 17.59 19.95 3.89
N MET A 18 16.96 19.28 4.85
CA MET A 18 17.11 17.86 5.03
C MET A 18 16.41 17.24 3.82
N ALA A 19 17.00 17.47 2.64
CA ALA A 19 17.01 16.49 1.58
C ALA A 19 17.66 15.29 2.23
N ALA A 20 16.83 14.49 2.91
CA ALA A 20 17.23 13.21 3.40
C ALA A 20 17.61 12.44 2.14
N ALA A 21 18.91 12.45 1.86
CA ALA A 21 19.57 11.52 0.98
C ALA A 21 19.45 10.14 1.63
N PHE A 22 18.23 9.63 1.74
CA PHE A 22 18.03 8.20 1.78
C PHE A 22 18.43 7.75 0.38
N GLY A 23 19.62 7.15 0.30
CA GLY A 23 20.11 6.56 -0.93
C GLY A 23 19.10 5.54 -1.41
N CYS A 24 18.24 5.97 -2.34
CA CYS A 24 17.42 5.11 -3.18
C CYS A 24 18.34 4.39 -4.17
N THR A 25 19.31 3.65 -3.64
CA THR A 25 20.34 2.93 -4.36
C THR A 25 19.98 1.45 -4.30
N GLY A 26 19.68 0.86 -5.46
CA GLY A 26 19.24 -0.53 -5.60
C GLY A 26 18.02 -0.65 -6.51
N ASP A 27 17.71 -1.89 -6.91
CA ASP A 27 16.48 -2.19 -7.64
C ASP A 27 15.29 -2.10 -6.68
N LEU A 28 14.66 -0.93 -6.59
CA LEU A 28 13.48 -0.70 -5.74
C LEU A 28 12.24 -1.46 -6.23
N PHE A 29 12.20 -1.73 -7.54
CA PHE A 29 11.10 -2.41 -8.17
C PHE A 29 11.56 -3.17 -9.42
N GLN A 30 10.77 -4.17 -9.81
CA GLN A 30 10.91 -4.89 -11.07
C GLN A 30 9.65 -4.75 -11.89
N ILE A 31 9.81 -4.55 -13.20
CA ILE A 31 8.68 -4.62 -14.12
C ILE A 31 8.34 -6.10 -14.32
N LYS A 32 7.12 -6.50 -13.97
CA LYS A 32 6.62 -7.86 -14.21
C LYS A 32 5.25 -7.83 -14.85
N ASN A 33 5.01 -8.86 -15.67
CA ASN A 33 3.68 -9.23 -16.13
C ASN A 33 3.26 -10.44 -15.31
N LEU A 34 2.24 -10.27 -14.49
CA LEU A 34 1.67 -11.32 -13.64
C LEU A 34 0.42 -11.89 -14.32
N LEU A 35 0.09 -13.14 -14.00
CA LEU A 35 -1.12 -13.78 -14.52
C LEU A 35 -2.20 -13.79 -13.45
N SER A 36 -3.42 -13.41 -13.83
CA SER A 36 -4.57 -13.49 -12.93
C SER A 36 -4.86 -14.93 -12.54
N THR A 37 -5.21 -15.17 -11.28
CA THR A 37 -5.74 -16.44 -10.83
C THR A 37 -7.20 -16.61 -11.24
N ASN A 38 -7.60 -17.86 -11.48
CA ASN A 38 -8.99 -18.26 -11.68
C ASN A 38 -9.51 -19.13 -10.53
N ASP A 39 -8.76 -19.22 -9.43
CA ASP A 39 -9.13 -20.02 -8.25
C ASP A 39 -10.21 -19.29 -7.44
N ALA A 40 -11.46 -19.68 -7.65
CA ALA A 40 -12.62 -19.05 -7.02
C ALA A 40 -12.61 -19.15 -5.49
N SER A 41 -12.10 -20.25 -4.93
CA SER A 41 -12.00 -20.43 -3.47
C SER A 41 -10.96 -19.48 -2.88
N PHE A 42 -9.80 -19.34 -3.53
CA PHE A 42 -8.78 -18.37 -3.13
C PHE A 42 -9.29 -16.92 -3.20
N VAL A 43 -9.98 -16.56 -4.28
CA VAL A 43 -10.60 -15.23 -4.43
C VAL A 43 -11.65 -15.00 -3.34
N GLN A 44 -12.50 -15.99 -3.05
CA GLN A 44 -13.52 -15.89 -2.02
C GLN A 44 -12.91 -15.71 -0.62
N ASP A 45 -11.80 -16.38 -0.31
CA ASP A 45 -11.10 -16.21 0.97
C ASP A 45 -10.54 -14.79 1.13
N LEU A 46 -9.96 -14.22 0.06
CA LEU A 46 -9.51 -12.82 0.05
C LEU A 46 -10.67 -11.85 0.25
N GLN A 47 -11.78 -12.04 -0.49
CA GLN A 47 -12.98 -11.21 -0.35
C GLN A 47 -13.57 -11.30 1.06
N THR A 48 -13.56 -12.49 1.65
CA THR A 48 -14.02 -12.72 3.04
C THR A 48 -13.21 -11.90 4.04
N VAL A 49 -11.87 -11.90 3.93
CA VAL A 49 -11.02 -11.08 4.81
C VAL A 49 -11.24 -9.60 4.55
N LEU A 50 -11.13 -9.14 3.30
CA LEU A 50 -11.24 -7.72 2.95
C LEU A 50 -12.60 -7.11 3.31
N GLY A 51 -13.68 -7.89 3.16
CA GLY A 51 -15.04 -7.48 3.52
C GLY A 51 -15.36 -7.57 5.01
N SER A 52 -14.48 -8.17 5.81
CA SER A 52 -14.63 -8.25 7.27
C SER A 52 -14.07 -7.04 8.01
N TYR A 53 -13.45 -6.11 7.28
CA TYR A 53 -12.83 -4.90 7.81
C TYR A 53 -13.25 -3.70 6.96
N ARG A 54 -13.16 -2.50 7.55
CA ARG A 54 -13.36 -1.24 6.82
C ARG A 54 -12.38 -0.17 7.29
N TYR A 55 -12.09 0.78 6.42
CA TYR A 55 -11.42 2.02 6.84
C TYR A 55 -12.39 2.90 7.63
N THR A 56 -11.88 3.56 8.66
CA THR A 56 -12.63 4.52 9.48
C THR A 56 -12.46 5.96 9.01
N GLU A 57 -11.51 6.20 8.11
CA GLU A 57 -11.17 7.50 7.54
C GLU A 57 -11.42 7.53 6.02
N ASN A 58 -11.76 8.70 5.50
CA ASN A 58 -11.95 8.89 4.06
C ASN A 58 -10.62 9.04 3.34
N TYR A 59 -10.60 8.65 2.06
CA TYR A 59 -9.44 8.84 1.21
C TYR A 59 -9.11 10.33 1.09
N SER A 60 -7.84 10.66 1.25
CA SER A 60 -7.35 12.04 1.12
C SER A 60 -5.91 12.01 0.61
N ALA A 61 -5.73 12.44 -0.64
CA ALA A 61 -4.45 12.44 -1.32
C ALA A 61 -3.35 13.13 -0.49
N GLY A 62 -2.23 12.43 -0.27
CA GLY A 62 -1.10 12.92 0.51
C GLY A 62 -1.26 12.84 2.03
N THR A 63 -2.39 12.36 2.56
CA THR A 63 -2.59 12.21 4.01
C THR A 63 -3.09 10.83 4.42
N PHE A 64 -4.13 10.31 3.77
CA PHE A 64 -4.62 8.93 3.89
C PHE A 64 -4.94 8.43 2.47
N ASP A 65 -3.90 8.00 1.77
CA ASP A 65 -3.92 7.75 0.33
C ASP A 65 -3.62 6.29 -0.02
N CYS A 66 -3.41 6.02 -1.31
CA CYS A 66 -3.21 4.67 -1.82
C CYS A 66 -2.01 3.95 -1.18
N MET A 67 -1.00 4.68 -0.69
CA MET A 67 0.14 4.07 0.00
C MET A 67 -0.27 3.56 1.38
N ASP A 68 -1.01 4.35 2.16
CA ASP A 68 -1.50 3.95 3.49
C ASP A 68 -2.43 2.75 3.39
N THR A 69 -3.39 2.82 2.46
CA THR A 69 -4.42 1.79 2.31
C THR A 69 -3.81 0.47 1.85
N THR A 70 -2.83 0.53 0.94
CA THR A 70 -2.11 -0.65 0.47
C THR A 70 -1.32 -1.31 1.60
N MET A 71 -0.58 -0.52 2.40
CA MET A 71 0.18 -1.04 3.55
C MET A 71 -0.71 -1.65 4.62
N ILE A 72 -1.81 -0.97 4.97
CA ILE A 72 -2.76 -1.46 5.99
C ILE A 72 -3.44 -2.74 5.52
N ALA A 73 -3.94 -2.79 4.28
CA ALA A 73 -4.56 -3.99 3.73
C ALA A 73 -3.55 -5.16 3.63
N MET A 74 -2.31 -4.88 3.24
CA MET A 74 -1.22 -5.87 3.24
C MET A 74 -1.03 -6.47 4.63
N ARG A 75 -0.95 -5.63 5.67
CA ARG A 75 -0.78 -6.09 7.05
C ARG A 75 -1.93 -6.96 7.51
N VAL A 76 -3.18 -6.54 7.24
CA VAL A 76 -4.37 -7.32 7.59
C VAL A 76 -4.36 -8.68 6.89
N LEU A 77 -4.06 -8.73 5.60
CA LEU A 77 -3.96 -9.99 4.85
C LEU A 77 -2.86 -10.91 5.38
N GLN A 78 -1.72 -10.35 5.81
CA GLN A 78 -0.63 -11.12 6.44
C GLN A 78 -1.05 -11.76 7.76
N ASP A 79 -1.87 -11.10 8.58
CA ASP A 79 -2.41 -11.69 9.81
C ASP A 79 -3.29 -12.94 9.53
N TYR A 80 -3.78 -13.09 8.30
CA TYR A 80 -4.51 -14.27 7.81
C TYR A 80 -3.66 -15.26 7.00
N GLY A 81 -2.34 -15.07 6.96
CA GLY A 81 -1.38 -15.93 6.28
C GLY A 81 -1.34 -15.76 4.76
N PHE A 82 -1.78 -14.61 4.23
CA PHE A 82 -1.53 -14.25 2.84
C PHE A 82 -0.21 -13.48 2.75
N TYR A 83 0.46 -13.53 1.60
CA TYR A 83 1.72 -12.83 1.39
C TYR A 83 1.63 -11.92 0.16
N PRO A 84 0.91 -10.78 0.26
CA PRO A 84 0.77 -9.86 -0.85
C PRO A 84 2.13 -9.25 -1.23
N SER A 85 2.29 -8.89 -2.49
CA SER A 85 3.28 -7.94 -2.97
C SER A 85 2.60 -6.61 -3.31
N ILE A 86 3.31 -5.50 -3.13
CA ILE A 86 2.84 -4.19 -3.57
C ILE A 86 3.23 -4.01 -5.03
N LEU A 87 2.24 -3.70 -5.87
CA LEU A 87 2.44 -3.24 -7.24
C LEU A 87 2.11 -1.77 -7.32
N GLY A 88 2.74 -1.08 -8.25
CA GLY A 88 2.41 0.30 -8.51
C GLY A 88 2.74 0.79 -9.91
N ARG A 89 2.03 1.84 -10.30
CA ARG A 89 2.43 2.75 -11.36
C ARG A 89 2.97 4.00 -10.70
N ILE A 90 4.16 4.42 -11.09
CA ILE A 90 4.79 5.63 -10.57
C ILE A 90 4.78 6.66 -11.68
N ALA A 91 4.07 7.76 -11.47
CA ALA A 91 4.09 8.90 -12.36
C ALA A 91 5.46 9.58 -12.31
N LEU A 92 6.25 9.44 -13.38
CA LEU A 92 7.52 10.15 -13.53
C LEU A 92 7.26 11.52 -14.16
N LYS A 93 8.08 12.54 -13.86
CA LYS A 93 7.94 13.93 -14.36
C LYS A 93 7.71 14.11 -15.87
N LYS A 94 7.95 13.09 -16.69
CA LYS A 94 7.78 13.10 -18.16
C LYS A 94 6.63 12.22 -18.66
N TRP A 95 5.95 11.48 -17.80
CA TRP A 95 4.87 10.57 -18.14
C TRP A 95 3.58 11.02 -17.44
N PRO A 96 2.56 11.47 -18.20
CA PRO A 96 1.27 11.84 -17.61
C PRO A 96 0.59 10.61 -17.01
N GLY A 97 0.11 10.74 -15.79
CA GLY A 97 -0.59 9.71 -15.02
C GLY A 97 -0.56 10.03 -13.53
N GLU A 98 -1.49 9.47 -12.76
CA GLU A 98 -1.43 9.50 -11.30
C GLU A 98 -0.63 8.27 -10.81
N SER A 99 0.22 8.47 -9.81
CA SER A 99 0.85 7.35 -9.13
C SER A 99 -0.22 6.58 -8.36
N HIS A 100 -0.22 5.27 -8.48
CA HIS A 100 -1.20 4.41 -7.82
C HIS A 100 -0.57 3.10 -7.41
N THR A 101 -0.97 2.56 -6.27
CA THR A 101 -0.52 1.26 -5.77
C THR A 101 -1.68 0.35 -5.42
N TRP A 102 -1.47 -0.94 -5.64
CA TRP A 102 -2.42 -2.01 -5.37
C TRP A 102 -1.66 -3.25 -4.89
N LEU A 103 -2.39 -4.28 -4.46
CA LEU A 103 -1.78 -5.54 -4.03
C LEU A 103 -1.90 -6.61 -5.11
N ALA A 104 -0.88 -7.46 -5.23
CA ALA A 104 -0.97 -8.76 -5.89
C ALA A 104 -0.72 -9.87 -4.87
N VAL A 105 -1.64 -10.81 -4.73
CA VAL A 105 -1.55 -11.93 -3.78
C VAL A 105 -1.36 -13.23 -4.56
N PRO A 106 -0.25 -13.95 -4.36
CA PRO A 106 0.00 -15.20 -5.06
C PRO A 106 -0.95 -16.31 -4.58
N ASP A 107 -1.48 -17.10 -5.52
CA ASP A 107 -2.34 -18.27 -5.22
C ASP A 107 -1.53 -19.54 -4.92
N GLY A 108 -0.19 -19.47 -4.98
CA GLY A 108 0.72 -20.59 -4.79
C GLY A 108 0.88 -21.51 -6.01
N LYS A 109 0.20 -21.22 -7.13
CA LYS A 109 0.25 -21.96 -8.40
C LYS A 109 0.87 -21.14 -9.53
N GLY A 110 1.48 -20.00 -9.19
CA GLY A 110 2.08 -19.08 -10.16
C GLY A 110 1.12 -18.03 -10.72
N HIS A 111 -0.09 -17.92 -10.20
CA HIS A 111 -1.03 -16.85 -10.54
C HIS A 111 -1.31 -15.94 -9.33
N PHE A 112 -2.00 -14.83 -9.58
CA PHE A 112 -2.18 -13.76 -8.61
C PHE A 112 -3.62 -13.25 -8.61
N ALA A 113 -4.15 -12.96 -7.43
CA ALA A 113 -5.31 -12.09 -7.29
C ALA A 113 -4.82 -10.64 -7.12
N PHE A 114 -5.50 -9.69 -7.77
CA PHE A 114 -5.19 -8.26 -7.63
C PHE A 114 -6.23 -7.59 -6.74
N ILE A 115 -5.81 -6.69 -5.85
CA ILE A 115 -6.69 -6.01 -4.90
C ILE A 115 -6.54 -4.51 -5.05
N GLU A 116 -7.64 -3.85 -5.43
CA GLU A 116 -7.78 -2.40 -5.40
C GLU A 116 -8.13 -1.97 -3.97
N THR A 117 -7.24 -1.21 -3.31
CA THR A 117 -7.42 -0.80 -1.91
C THR A 117 -8.04 0.58 -1.76
N THR A 118 -8.19 1.35 -2.85
CA THR A 118 -8.87 2.65 -2.84
C THR A 118 -10.35 2.55 -3.19
N ALA A 119 -10.93 1.35 -3.24
CA ALA A 119 -12.36 1.16 -3.53
C ALA A 119 -13.28 1.91 -2.54
N PHE A 120 -12.82 2.18 -1.32
CA PHE A 120 -13.54 3.00 -0.34
C PHE A 120 -13.65 4.48 -0.74
N ALA A 121 -12.75 4.99 -1.57
CA ALA A 121 -12.90 6.32 -2.18
C ALA A 121 -14.15 6.39 -3.09
N SER A 122 -14.63 5.25 -3.58
CA SER A 122 -15.89 5.11 -4.33
C SER A 122 -17.09 4.75 -3.43
N GLY A 123 -16.95 4.85 -2.10
CA GLY A 123 -18.01 4.62 -1.13
C GLY A 123 -18.23 3.16 -0.71
N VAL A 124 -17.34 2.24 -1.14
CA VAL A 124 -17.43 0.83 -0.73
C VAL A 124 -16.76 0.65 0.65
N PRO A 125 -17.49 0.26 1.70
CA PRO A 125 -16.96 0.24 3.07
C PRO A 125 -16.17 -1.05 3.35
N CYS A 126 -15.13 -1.34 2.56
CA CYS A 126 -14.22 -2.47 2.76
C CYS A 126 -12.76 -2.01 2.68
N LEU A 127 -11.81 -2.89 3.06
CA LEU A 127 -10.38 -2.60 2.91
C LEU A 127 -9.87 -2.62 1.47
N GLY A 128 -10.60 -3.29 0.60
CA GLY A 128 -10.27 -3.41 -0.80
C GLY A 128 -11.20 -4.36 -1.53
N VAL A 129 -11.10 -4.35 -2.85
CA VAL A 129 -11.90 -5.18 -3.76
C VAL A 129 -10.95 -6.05 -4.56
N VAL A 130 -11.20 -7.36 -4.57
CA VAL A 130 -10.51 -8.26 -5.49
C VAL A 130 -10.99 -7.94 -6.90
N VAL A 131 -10.07 -7.53 -7.76
CA VAL A 131 -10.33 -7.14 -9.15
C VAL A 131 -10.80 -8.37 -9.93
N SER A 132 -11.79 -8.17 -10.81
CA SER A 132 -12.29 -9.25 -11.66
C SER A 132 -11.21 -9.78 -12.61
N ALA A 133 -11.35 -11.03 -13.08
CA ALA A 133 -10.39 -11.61 -14.01
C ALA A 133 -10.30 -10.82 -15.34
N GLU A 134 -11.41 -10.19 -15.75
CA GLU A 134 -11.49 -9.37 -16.97
C GLU A 134 -10.69 -8.06 -16.84
N GLU A 135 -10.85 -7.37 -15.71
CA GLU A 135 -10.13 -6.13 -15.37
C GLU A 135 -8.69 -6.39 -14.92
N GLY A 136 -8.36 -7.61 -14.51
CA GLY A 136 -7.06 -8.00 -14.00
C GLY A 136 -5.90 -7.69 -14.96
N LYS A 137 -6.15 -7.56 -16.27
CA LYS A 137 -5.13 -7.16 -17.26
C LYS A 137 -4.52 -5.79 -16.98
N ASP A 138 -5.30 -4.86 -16.45
CA ASP A 138 -4.83 -3.50 -16.14
C ASP A 138 -4.00 -3.46 -14.85
N TYR A 139 -4.17 -4.46 -13.98
CA TYR A 139 -3.45 -4.63 -12.71
C TYR A 139 -2.29 -5.64 -12.80
N ALA A 140 -2.29 -6.47 -13.84
CA ALA A 140 -1.30 -7.50 -14.12
C ALA A 140 0.05 -6.97 -14.59
N SER A 141 0.12 -5.69 -14.95
CA SER A 141 1.35 -5.04 -15.40
C SER A 141 1.67 -3.84 -14.52
N GLY A 142 2.91 -3.78 -14.04
CA GLY A 142 3.35 -2.71 -13.15
C GLY A 142 4.73 -2.94 -12.58
N ASN A 143 5.16 -1.98 -11.75
CA ASN A 143 6.37 -2.10 -10.97
C ASN A 143 6.02 -2.90 -9.71
N VAL A 144 6.52 -4.13 -9.59
CA VAL A 144 6.47 -4.91 -8.36
C VAL A 144 7.53 -4.36 -7.42
N PHE A 145 7.14 -3.91 -6.25
CA PHE A 145 8.06 -3.31 -5.28
C PHE A 145 8.82 -4.43 -4.58
N LEU A 146 10.15 -4.43 -4.73
CA LEU A 146 11.01 -5.46 -4.14
C LEU A 146 11.16 -5.26 -2.64
N ASN A 147 11.29 -4.02 -2.18
CA ASN A 147 11.24 -3.67 -0.76
C ASN A 147 10.19 -2.58 -0.58
N PRO A 148 8.92 -2.92 -0.28
CA PRO A 148 7.83 -1.94 -0.30
C PRO A 148 8.05 -0.77 0.65
N MET A 149 8.55 -1.01 1.87
CA MET A 149 8.87 0.06 2.81
C MET A 149 10.01 0.95 2.33
N GLN A 150 11.10 0.38 1.82
CA GLN A 150 12.20 1.17 1.26
C GLN A 150 11.76 1.98 0.03
N THR A 151 10.95 1.38 -0.85
CA THR A 151 10.38 2.07 -2.00
C THR A 151 9.49 3.22 -1.56
N TYR A 152 8.62 3.02 -0.58
CA TYR A 152 7.77 4.09 -0.05
C TYR A 152 8.56 5.18 0.69
N LEU A 153 9.61 4.83 1.45
CA LEU A 153 10.54 5.81 2.05
C LEU A 153 11.15 6.72 0.96
N CYS A 154 11.52 6.15 -0.19
CA CYS A 154 12.01 6.90 -1.34
C CYS A 154 10.99 7.88 -1.94
N PHE A 155 9.69 7.65 -1.72
CA PHE A 155 8.60 8.54 -2.12
C PHE A 155 8.09 9.44 -0.98
N GLY A 156 8.84 9.53 0.13
CA GLY A 156 8.51 10.41 1.25
C GLY A 156 7.45 9.85 2.21
N TYR A 157 7.13 8.56 2.09
CA TYR A 157 6.41 7.83 3.13
C TYR A 157 7.31 7.62 4.35
N SER A 158 6.74 7.35 5.52
CA SER A 158 7.52 7.06 6.73
C SER A 158 6.88 5.97 7.57
N GLU A 159 7.69 5.27 8.35
CA GLU A 159 7.19 4.31 9.35
C GLU A 159 6.29 5.02 10.38
N GLU A 160 6.62 6.26 10.76
CA GLU A 160 5.77 7.07 11.64
C GLU A 160 4.37 7.28 11.04
N ARG A 161 4.27 7.58 9.74
CA ARG A 161 2.99 7.70 9.03
C ARG A 161 2.22 6.39 9.06
N PHE A 162 2.88 5.27 8.75
CA PHE A 162 2.27 3.94 8.81
C PHE A 162 1.70 3.62 10.19
N LEU A 163 2.52 3.74 11.23
CA LEU A 163 2.12 3.45 12.61
C LEU A 163 1.00 4.38 13.08
N LYS A 164 1.08 5.66 12.71
CA LYS A 164 0.02 6.62 12.98
C LYS A 164 -1.29 6.21 12.33
N ASP A 165 -1.29 5.65 11.13
CA ASP A 165 -2.51 5.38 10.37
C ASP A 165 -3.06 3.95 10.54
N LEU A 166 -2.30 3.05 11.17
CA LEU A 166 -2.69 1.66 11.41
C LEU A 166 -4.01 1.52 12.19
N HIS A 167 -4.39 2.51 13.01
CA HIS A 167 -5.64 2.50 13.76
C HIS A 167 -6.87 2.93 12.92
N LYS A 168 -6.68 3.37 11.67
CA LYS A 168 -7.75 3.81 10.76
C LYS A 168 -8.47 2.67 10.06
N VAL A 169 -8.34 1.45 10.58
CA VAL A 169 -9.06 0.25 10.15
C VAL A 169 -9.74 -0.38 11.35
N GLU A 170 -10.97 -0.84 11.15
CA GLU A 170 -11.68 -1.63 12.15
C GLU A 170 -12.24 -2.91 11.56
N LYS A 171 -12.30 -3.95 12.41
CA LYS A 171 -12.95 -5.21 12.09
C LYS A 171 -14.45 -5.08 12.34
N ILE A 172 -15.25 -5.40 11.33
CA ILE A 172 -16.73 -5.32 11.39
C ILE A 172 -17.41 -6.70 11.43
N ALA A 173 -16.71 -7.77 11.04
CA ALA A 173 -17.27 -9.11 11.09
C ALA A 173 -17.44 -9.60 12.55
N PRO A 174 -18.66 -10.04 12.95
CA PRO A 174 -18.87 -10.62 14.27
C PRO A 174 -18.31 -12.04 14.32
N GLY A 175 -17.16 -12.21 14.98
CA GLY A 175 -16.57 -13.54 15.25
C GLY A 175 -15.30 -13.86 14.47
N GLN A 176 -14.94 -15.14 14.45
CA GLN A 176 -13.74 -15.62 13.79
C GLN A 176 -13.96 -15.67 12.27
N ILE A 177 -12.95 -15.22 11.51
CA ILE A 177 -12.94 -15.39 10.05
C ILE A 177 -12.40 -16.80 9.76
N VAL A 178 -13.18 -17.58 9.02
CA VAL A 178 -12.82 -18.95 8.60
C VAL A 178 -12.53 -18.92 7.10
N LEU A 179 -11.37 -19.43 6.71
CA LEU A 179 -10.94 -19.52 5.32
C LEU A 179 -11.16 -20.94 4.80
N ASN A 180 -11.46 -21.09 3.52
CA ASN A 180 -11.71 -22.37 2.87
C ASN A 180 -10.44 -23.05 2.35
N ARG A 181 -9.29 -22.39 2.50
CA ARG A 181 -7.98 -22.92 2.10
C ARG A 181 -7.30 -23.74 3.19
N ASP A 182 -6.55 -24.74 2.77
CA ASP A 182 -5.43 -25.26 3.56
C ASP A 182 -4.40 -24.13 3.71
N GLN A 183 -3.90 -23.87 4.91
CA GLN A 183 -2.90 -22.82 5.12
C GLN A 183 -1.69 -23.07 4.19
N PRO A 184 -1.33 -22.12 3.32
CA PRO A 184 -0.13 -22.29 2.52
C PRO A 184 1.08 -22.31 3.46
N LYS A 185 1.99 -23.28 3.25
CA LYS A 185 3.37 -23.14 3.74
C LYS A 185 3.94 -21.87 3.12
N GLU A 186 4.67 -21.07 3.90
CA GLU A 186 5.36 -19.86 3.42
C GLU A 186 5.87 -20.06 2.00
N ASN A 187 5.27 -19.37 1.03
CA ASN A 187 5.82 -19.33 -0.31
C ASN A 187 6.94 -18.30 -0.30
N GLU A 188 8.10 -18.66 -0.85
CA GLU A 188 9.40 -17.96 -0.87
C GLU A 188 9.39 -16.55 -1.52
N TRP A 189 8.24 -15.92 -1.70
CA TRP A 189 8.09 -14.57 -2.25
C TRP A 189 7.95 -13.49 -1.18
N VAL A 190 8.40 -13.78 0.04
CA VAL A 190 8.63 -12.74 1.06
C VAL A 190 9.97 -12.09 0.74
N TYR A 191 9.94 -10.93 0.08
CA TYR A 191 11.12 -10.08 0.08
C TYR A 191 11.23 -9.43 1.46
N ASN A 192 12.27 -9.81 2.21
CA ASN A 192 12.73 -9.12 3.41
C ASN A 192 13.28 -7.73 3.06
#